data_AF-A0A2D6PZB5-F1
#
_entry.id   AF-A0A2D6PZB5-F1
#
_cell.length_a   1.000
_cell.length_b   1.000
_cell.length_c   1.000
_cell.angle_alpha   90.00
_cell.angle_beta   90.00
_cell.angle_gamma   90.00
#
_symmetry.space_group_name_H-M   'P 1'
#
loop_
_entity.id
_entity.type
_entity.pdbx_description
1 polymer ?
#
loop_
_entity_poly.entity_id
_entity_poly.type
_entity_poly.pdbx_seq_one_letter_code
_entity_poly.pdbx_strand_id
1 'polypeptide(L)'
;MFSLRKSGGPPAPRDCYPTAMRASLVPFLLAFITGANAQDPVAGLWLTDLGPRHAVVSWWAERADDGAPLLYGVRGEKPRRAAPVERGRFRSVRLELLEPEMTYEVRCGWRRTSFETPAATETELRIAVLGHTGGTHPRRRHPPQMQVARVRDLRPDAVIHAGDAVYWCTERAFRNEFFRFLDPVIRHVPVYLGPGNHECGFPAGAPSYDVFKRALAYPYADAARKEGAPPCWVVERGSVRMVFVTYFDERLRPGTPQRTWLDTVLSKRTKPFTFLICGLGQSTFRHRDEILKSLPGDQIDLLIGGDGEGASITKEHGHDILFCGSSRHDAHPYALLECRLHEVVINVYDTSGKALLHHTLHDRSPRTLKADLLPAFGKPAFLEGGTVKLDADGLHIHPGPGVFQCWAGVPRGKTGRSVQFEMSVVVEGKHAPHQDVYVQWHPKDHPVGRMAYRSKPQPVALGRGRQTVLVRIPDQDPFTETALPLKNIGLRLEGLAVGVKGIIVHSARLVD
;
A
#
# COMPACT_ATOMS: atom_id res chain seq x y z
N MET A 1 70.19 7.75 31.87
CA MET A 1 70.49 6.84 30.74
C MET A 1 69.52 5.67 30.83
N PHE A 2 68.69 5.50 29.79
CA PHE A 2 67.55 4.59 29.81
C PHE A 2 67.96 3.11 29.81
N SER A 3 67.34 2.35 30.71
CA SER A 3 67.44 0.91 30.90
C SER A 3 66.34 0.20 30.10
N LEU A 4 66.73 -0.78 29.28
CA LEU A 4 65.84 -1.65 28.50
C LEU A 4 65.19 -2.70 29.43
N ARG A 5 63.90 -2.51 29.75
CA ARG A 5 63.06 -3.57 30.33
C ARG A 5 62.51 -4.47 29.22
N LYS A 6 62.84 -5.75 29.30
CA LYS A 6 62.18 -6.86 28.58
C LYS A 6 60.74 -7.00 29.10
N SER A 7 59.75 -6.87 28.23
CA SER A 7 58.36 -7.26 28.51
C SER A 7 58.20 -8.77 28.28
N GLY A 8 57.78 -9.48 29.32
CA GLY A 8 57.36 -10.88 29.24
C GLY A 8 56.01 -11.00 28.55
N GLY A 9 55.92 -11.93 27.60
CA GLY A 9 54.66 -12.33 26.96
C GLY A 9 53.77 -13.15 27.90
N PRO A 10 52.45 -13.16 27.67
CA PRO A 10 51.50 -13.90 28.51
C PRO A 10 51.62 -15.42 28.31
N PRO A 11 51.31 -16.23 29.34
CA PRO A 11 51.35 -17.68 29.25
C PRO A 11 50.22 -18.23 28.38
N ALA A 12 50.53 -19.24 27.58
CA ALA A 12 49.56 -20.00 26.78
C ALA A 12 48.49 -20.66 27.67
N PRO A 13 47.22 -20.70 27.23
CA PRO A 13 46.17 -21.38 27.97
C PRO A 13 46.40 -22.91 27.96
N ARG A 14 46.28 -23.51 29.13
CA ARG A 14 46.34 -24.97 29.34
C ARG A 14 45.06 -25.62 28.83
N ASP A 15 45.26 -26.63 28.00
CA ASP A 15 44.25 -27.58 27.55
C ASP A 15 43.62 -28.33 28.72
N CYS A 16 42.33 -28.11 28.94
CA CYS A 16 41.48 -28.96 29.76
C CYS A 16 40.14 -29.15 29.04
N TYR A 17 40.04 -30.14 28.15
CA TYR A 17 38.77 -30.74 27.77
C TYR A 17 38.86 -32.26 27.93
N PRO A 18 37.88 -32.90 28.59
CA PRO A 18 37.86 -34.34 28.79
C PRO A 18 37.50 -35.07 27.50
N THR A 19 38.35 -36.03 27.15
CA THR A 19 38.20 -37.04 26.11
C THR A 19 37.09 -38.03 26.51
N ALA A 20 35.83 -37.77 26.20
CA ALA A 20 34.76 -38.79 26.14
C ALA A 20 33.44 -38.23 25.56
N MET A 21 33.31 -38.20 24.24
CA MET A 21 32.05 -38.47 23.52
C MET A 21 32.35 -38.47 22.01
N ARG A 22 32.90 -39.58 21.52
CA ARG A 22 32.86 -39.96 20.10
C ARG A 22 31.83 -41.07 19.97
N ALA A 23 30.64 -40.72 19.50
CA ALA A 23 29.82 -41.53 18.59
C ALA A 23 28.51 -40.78 18.32
N SER A 24 28.12 -40.75 17.04
CA SER A 24 26.76 -40.44 16.58
C SER A 24 26.33 -38.96 16.53
N LEU A 25 26.95 -38.16 15.66
CA LEU A 25 26.30 -36.94 15.11
C LEU A 25 26.92 -36.43 13.78
N VAL A 26 27.57 -37.32 13.02
CA VAL A 26 28.30 -36.95 11.78
C VAL A 26 27.54 -37.23 10.45
N PRO A 27 26.47 -38.05 10.35
CA PRO A 27 25.76 -38.15 9.06
C PRO A 27 24.75 -37.02 8.79
N PHE A 28 24.25 -36.32 9.81
CA PHE A 28 23.23 -35.28 9.61
C PHE A 28 23.79 -33.89 9.25
N LEU A 29 25.05 -33.59 9.61
CA LEU A 29 25.65 -32.28 9.34
C LEU A 29 26.26 -32.19 7.92
N LEU A 30 26.66 -33.31 7.32
CA LEU A 30 27.22 -33.31 5.95
C LEU A 30 26.16 -33.27 4.84
N ALA A 31 24.91 -33.64 5.13
CA ALA A 31 23.79 -33.54 4.18
C ALA A 31 23.32 -32.09 3.95
N PHE A 32 23.58 -31.17 4.88
CA PHE A 32 23.22 -29.75 4.73
C PHE A 32 24.30 -28.90 4.04
N ILE A 33 25.54 -29.39 3.95
CA ILE A 33 26.67 -28.61 3.41
C ILE A 33 26.97 -28.99 1.95
N THR A 34 26.55 -30.16 1.48
CA THR A 34 26.88 -30.64 0.12
C THR A 34 25.75 -30.55 -0.90
N GLY A 35 24.55 -30.11 -0.50
CA GLY A 35 23.38 -29.97 -1.39
C GLY A 35 23.29 -28.64 -2.17
N ALA A 36 24.21 -27.69 -1.98
CA ALA A 36 24.06 -26.30 -2.48
C ALA A 36 24.79 -25.97 -3.79
N ASN A 37 25.17 -26.96 -4.60
CA ASN A 37 25.96 -26.72 -5.83
C ASN A 37 25.33 -27.22 -7.15
N ALA A 38 24.09 -27.68 -7.14
CA ALA A 38 23.28 -27.55 -8.35
C ALA A 38 22.84 -26.09 -8.41
N GLN A 39 23.38 -25.32 -9.35
CA GLN A 39 22.84 -24.01 -9.70
C GLN A 39 21.41 -24.22 -10.17
N ASP A 40 20.45 -24.24 -9.24
CA ASP A 40 19.04 -24.16 -9.60
C ASP A 40 18.92 -22.91 -10.49
N PRO A 41 18.38 -23.04 -11.71
CA PRO A 41 18.28 -21.92 -12.61
C PRO A 41 17.45 -20.84 -11.93
N VAL A 42 18.15 -19.83 -11.42
CA VAL A 42 17.55 -18.55 -11.06
C VAL A 42 16.76 -18.10 -12.28
N ALA A 43 15.54 -17.60 -12.05
CA ALA A 43 14.62 -17.06 -13.05
C ALA A 43 13.69 -18.07 -13.71
N GLY A 44 12.61 -18.39 -12.99
CA GLY A 44 11.33 -18.60 -13.67
C GLY A 44 10.85 -17.30 -14.37
N LEU A 45 9.62 -17.33 -14.87
CA LEU A 45 8.94 -16.12 -15.32
C LEU A 45 8.49 -15.30 -14.10
N TRP A 46 8.66 -13.99 -14.13
CA TRP A 46 8.23 -13.10 -13.03
C TRP A 46 7.39 -11.92 -13.51
N LEU A 47 6.63 -11.34 -12.59
CA LEU A 47 5.79 -10.17 -12.86
C LEU A 47 6.55 -8.89 -12.51
N THR A 48 6.64 -7.99 -13.49
CA THR A 48 7.19 -6.64 -13.31
C THR A 48 6.08 -5.62 -13.06
N ASP A 49 4.91 -5.86 -13.64
CA ASP A 49 3.72 -5.03 -13.47
C ASP A 49 2.46 -5.88 -13.70
N LEU A 50 1.38 -5.54 -13.02
CA LEU A 50 0.10 -6.26 -13.11
C LEU A 50 -1.04 -5.29 -12.86
N GLY A 51 -1.99 -5.26 -13.80
CA GLY A 51 -3.25 -4.56 -13.67
C GLY A 51 -4.40 -5.43 -14.14
N PRO A 52 -5.65 -4.96 -14.01
CA PRO A 52 -6.84 -5.75 -14.32
C PRO A 52 -6.93 -6.16 -15.79
N ARG A 53 -6.23 -5.45 -16.69
CA ARG A 53 -6.26 -5.72 -18.14
C ARG A 53 -4.88 -5.85 -18.78
N HIS A 54 -3.82 -5.86 -17.97
CA HIS A 54 -2.46 -5.95 -18.48
C HIS A 54 -1.54 -6.67 -17.50
N ALA A 55 -0.45 -7.22 -18.02
CA ALA A 55 0.64 -7.76 -17.21
C ALA A 55 1.97 -7.55 -17.94
N VAL A 56 3.04 -7.30 -17.20
CA VAL A 56 4.40 -7.32 -17.74
C VAL A 56 5.12 -8.52 -17.18
N VAL A 57 5.34 -9.52 -18.03
CA VAL A 57 6.05 -10.75 -17.68
C VAL A 57 7.49 -10.62 -18.15
N SER A 58 8.44 -10.87 -17.26
CA SER A 58 9.86 -10.73 -17.52
C SER A 58 10.62 -12.00 -17.12
N TRP A 59 11.78 -12.21 -17.74
CA TRP A 59 12.69 -13.29 -17.40
C TRP A 59 14.14 -12.96 -17.76
N TRP A 60 15.04 -13.78 -17.24
CA TRP A 60 16.47 -13.74 -17.54
C TRP A 60 16.80 -14.83 -18.55
N ALA A 61 17.50 -14.44 -19.62
CA ALA A 61 17.93 -15.30 -20.71
C ALA A 61 19.42 -15.68 -20.54
N GLU A 62 19.69 -16.97 -20.34
CA GLU A 62 21.02 -17.57 -20.30
C GLU A 62 21.37 -18.33 -21.56
N ARG A 63 20.35 -18.86 -22.24
CA ARG A 63 20.50 -19.74 -23.41
C ARG A 63 19.86 -19.14 -24.64
N ALA A 64 20.27 -19.61 -25.82
CA ALA A 64 19.73 -19.13 -27.09
C ALA A 64 18.21 -19.39 -27.24
N ASP A 65 17.69 -20.46 -26.63
CA ASP A 65 16.26 -20.79 -26.61
C ASP A 65 15.43 -19.90 -25.66
N ASP A 66 16.07 -19.09 -24.81
CA ASP A 66 15.38 -18.13 -23.94
C ASP A 66 14.83 -16.91 -24.71
N GLY A 67 15.13 -16.80 -26.01
CA GLY A 67 14.50 -15.86 -26.94
C GLY A 67 13.15 -16.36 -27.51
N ALA A 68 12.68 -17.54 -27.10
CA ALA A 68 11.39 -18.06 -27.57
C ALA A 68 10.23 -17.09 -27.26
N PRO A 69 9.18 -17.05 -28.11
CA PRO A 69 7.98 -16.29 -27.81
C PRO A 69 7.33 -16.75 -26.50
N LEU A 70 6.83 -15.79 -25.73
CA LEU A 70 6.00 -16.06 -24.57
C LEU A 70 4.65 -16.60 -25.03
N LEU A 71 4.23 -17.75 -24.52
CA LEU A 71 2.89 -18.27 -24.69
C LEU A 71 2.06 -17.96 -23.45
N TYR A 72 0.86 -17.42 -23.63
CA TYR A 72 -0.02 -17.07 -22.52
C TYR A 72 -1.48 -17.30 -22.87
N GLY A 73 -2.32 -17.61 -21.88
CA GLY A 73 -3.75 -17.77 -22.07
C GLY A 73 -4.46 -18.17 -20.78
N VAL A 74 -5.79 -18.08 -20.77
CA VAL A 74 -6.58 -18.64 -19.68
C VAL A 74 -6.44 -20.16 -19.69
N ARG A 75 -6.38 -20.77 -18.51
CA ARG A 75 -6.24 -22.23 -18.38
C ARG A 75 -7.32 -22.96 -19.17
N GLY A 76 -6.90 -23.87 -20.05
CA GLY A 76 -7.79 -24.64 -20.92
C GLY A 76 -8.07 -23.99 -22.29
N GLU A 77 -7.67 -22.74 -22.50
CA GLU A 77 -7.78 -22.07 -23.80
C GLU A 77 -6.53 -22.28 -24.67
N LYS A 78 -6.68 -22.05 -25.98
CA LYS A 78 -5.54 -22.02 -26.91
C LYS A 78 -4.65 -20.83 -26.55
N PRO A 79 -3.35 -21.04 -26.26
CA PRO A 79 -2.47 -19.95 -25.87
C PRO A 79 -2.23 -18.99 -27.03
N ARG A 80 -2.18 -17.70 -26.69
CA ARG A 80 -1.69 -16.60 -27.52
C ARG A 80 -0.15 -16.57 -27.47
N ARG A 81 0.45 -15.90 -28.45
CA ARG A 81 1.90 -15.72 -28.60
C ARG A 81 2.26 -14.24 -28.49
N ALA A 82 3.37 -13.93 -27.83
CA ALA A 82 3.93 -12.59 -27.77
C ALA A 82 5.45 -12.63 -27.85
N ALA A 83 6.04 -11.76 -28.67
CA ALA A 83 7.49 -11.66 -28.82
C ALA A 83 8.09 -10.80 -27.70
N PRO A 84 9.21 -11.22 -27.08
CA PRO A 84 9.89 -10.42 -26.06
C PRO A 84 10.57 -9.18 -26.63
N VAL A 85 10.62 -8.13 -25.82
CA VAL A 85 11.58 -7.05 -25.94
C VAL A 85 12.89 -7.50 -25.27
N GLU A 86 14.01 -7.35 -25.97
CA GLU A 86 15.33 -7.76 -25.47
C GLU A 86 16.11 -6.58 -24.87
N ARG A 87 16.69 -6.78 -23.67
CA ARG A 87 17.50 -5.78 -22.95
C ARG A 87 18.70 -6.42 -22.29
N GLY A 88 19.77 -6.65 -23.05
CA GLY A 88 20.90 -7.46 -22.58
C GLY A 88 20.46 -8.90 -22.38
N ARG A 89 20.63 -9.45 -21.18
CA ARG A 89 20.09 -10.77 -20.80
C ARG A 89 18.66 -10.74 -20.28
N PHE A 90 18.07 -9.57 -20.09
CA PHE A 90 16.68 -9.47 -19.67
C PHE A 90 15.74 -9.52 -20.86
N ARG A 91 14.59 -10.14 -20.66
CA ARG A 91 13.49 -10.24 -21.62
C ARG A 91 12.21 -9.81 -20.92
N SER A 92 11.35 -9.10 -21.63
CA SER A 92 10.03 -8.76 -21.11
C SER A 92 8.97 -8.71 -22.21
N VAL A 93 7.74 -9.01 -21.82
CA VAL A 93 6.56 -8.93 -22.67
C VAL A 93 5.47 -8.20 -21.90
N ARG A 94 4.88 -7.20 -22.55
CA ARG A 94 3.66 -6.57 -22.07
C ARG A 94 2.46 -7.26 -22.72
N LEU A 95 1.66 -7.90 -21.87
CA LEU A 95 0.39 -8.51 -22.21
C LEU A 95 -0.70 -7.46 -22.00
N GLU A 96 -1.56 -7.29 -22.99
CA GLU A 96 -2.65 -6.30 -22.99
C GLU A 96 -3.98 -7.01 -23.27
N LEU A 97 -5.09 -6.30 -23.03
CA LEU A 97 -6.44 -6.81 -23.25
C LEU A 97 -6.69 -8.13 -22.50
N LEU A 98 -6.16 -8.21 -21.28
CA LEU A 98 -6.51 -9.27 -20.35
C LEU A 98 -7.91 -9.00 -19.79
N GLU A 99 -8.57 -10.08 -19.38
CA GLU A 99 -9.81 -9.97 -18.61
C GLU A 99 -9.48 -9.87 -17.12
N PRO A 100 -10.15 -8.99 -16.37
CA PRO A 100 -10.04 -8.92 -14.91
C PRO A 100 -10.49 -10.21 -14.22
N GLU A 101 -9.96 -10.50 -13.03
CA GLU A 101 -10.34 -11.66 -12.19
C GLU A 101 -10.16 -13.01 -12.90
N MET A 102 -9.11 -13.12 -13.71
CA MET A 102 -8.83 -14.32 -14.49
C MET A 102 -7.42 -14.83 -14.23
N THR A 103 -7.30 -16.15 -14.10
CA THR A 103 -6.01 -16.82 -14.00
C THR A 103 -5.43 -17.09 -15.39
N TYR A 104 -4.27 -16.51 -15.65
CA TYR A 104 -3.48 -16.74 -16.86
C TYR A 104 -2.33 -17.70 -16.59
N GLU A 105 -2.19 -18.71 -17.44
CA GLU A 105 -0.99 -19.54 -17.52
C GLU A 105 -0.01 -18.93 -18.52
N VAL A 106 1.27 -18.92 -18.17
CA VAL A 106 2.34 -18.35 -18.99
C VAL A 106 3.51 -19.31 -19.09
N ARG A 107 4.08 -19.44 -20.30
CA ARG A 107 5.27 -20.28 -20.54
C ARG A 107 6.22 -19.66 -21.56
N CYS A 108 7.51 -19.86 -21.34
CA CYS A 108 8.59 -19.54 -22.28
C CYS A 108 9.64 -20.64 -22.19
N GLY A 109 9.82 -21.39 -23.28
CA GLY A 109 10.64 -22.61 -23.26
C GLY A 109 10.15 -23.58 -22.18
N TRP A 110 11.05 -23.95 -21.27
CA TRP A 110 10.78 -24.82 -20.12
C TRP A 110 10.18 -24.08 -18.91
N ARG A 111 10.25 -22.73 -18.89
CA ARG A 111 9.75 -21.92 -17.77
C ARG A 111 8.22 -21.83 -17.84
N ARG A 112 7.57 -21.94 -16.69
CA ARG A 112 6.12 -21.77 -16.53
C ARG A 112 5.77 -21.03 -15.24
N THR A 113 4.72 -20.22 -15.29
CA THR A 113 4.09 -19.63 -14.10
C THR A 113 2.61 -19.37 -14.38
N SER A 114 1.87 -18.94 -13.37
CA SER A 114 0.52 -18.41 -13.51
C SER A 114 0.33 -17.19 -12.63
N PHE A 115 -0.54 -16.29 -13.05
CA PHE A 115 -0.94 -15.12 -12.27
C PHE A 115 -2.43 -14.87 -12.42
N GLU A 116 -3.01 -14.13 -11.49
CA GLU A 116 -4.41 -13.72 -11.53
C GLU A 116 -4.48 -12.21 -11.73
N THR A 117 -5.29 -11.77 -12.70
CA THR A 117 -5.55 -10.33 -12.88
C THR A 117 -6.47 -9.83 -11.77
N PRO A 118 -6.23 -8.62 -11.22
CA PRO A 118 -7.09 -8.06 -10.20
C PRO A 118 -8.47 -7.67 -10.77
N ALA A 119 -9.40 -7.34 -9.87
CA ALA A 119 -10.71 -6.80 -10.23
C ALA A 119 -10.62 -5.49 -11.00
N ALA A 120 -11.55 -5.27 -11.94
CA ALA A 120 -11.58 -4.05 -12.76
C ALA A 120 -11.70 -2.77 -11.92
N THR A 121 -12.37 -2.87 -10.77
CA THR A 121 -12.64 -1.80 -9.82
C THR A 121 -11.97 -2.08 -8.48
N GLU A 122 -10.81 -2.74 -8.47
CA GLU A 122 -10.01 -2.96 -7.26
C GLU A 122 -9.85 -1.62 -6.51
N THR A 123 -10.40 -1.54 -5.29
CA THR A 123 -10.27 -0.38 -4.40
C THR A 123 -9.48 -0.70 -3.13
N GLU A 124 -9.41 -1.99 -2.79
CA GLU A 124 -8.61 -2.51 -1.70
C GLU A 124 -7.35 -3.17 -2.25
N LEU A 125 -6.21 -2.93 -1.60
CA LEU A 125 -4.92 -3.41 -2.03
C LEU A 125 -4.03 -3.66 -0.82
N ARG A 126 -3.40 -4.83 -0.75
CA ARG A 126 -2.44 -5.20 0.29
C ARG A 126 -1.03 -5.11 -0.28
N ILE A 127 -0.26 -4.11 0.14
CA ILE A 127 1.12 -3.92 -0.33
C ILE A 127 2.09 -4.32 0.78
N ALA A 128 2.96 -5.29 0.53
CA ALA A 128 4.10 -5.53 1.43
C ALA A 128 5.26 -4.61 1.08
N VAL A 129 5.98 -4.12 2.10
CA VAL A 129 7.16 -3.27 1.93
C VAL A 129 8.34 -3.93 2.62
N LEU A 130 9.46 -4.05 1.91
CA LEU A 130 10.73 -4.54 2.43
C LEU A 130 11.88 -3.76 1.78
N GLY A 131 13.11 -3.93 2.23
CA GLY A 131 14.25 -3.26 1.61
C GLY A 131 15.57 -3.77 2.14
N HIS A 132 16.66 -3.36 1.46
CA HIS A 132 18.03 -3.68 1.84
C HIS A 132 18.36 -5.20 1.85
N THR A 133 17.77 -5.97 0.92
CA THR A 133 17.97 -7.42 0.86
C THR A 133 19.30 -7.85 0.25
N GLY A 134 19.95 -7.01 -0.56
CA GLY A 134 21.22 -7.35 -1.21
C GLY A 134 22.43 -7.37 -0.26
N GLY A 135 22.28 -6.80 0.93
CA GLY A 135 23.37 -6.43 1.84
C GLY A 135 23.72 -7.43 2.91
N THR A 136 23.09 -8.59 2.90
CA THR A 136 23.31 -9.59 3.95
C THR A 136 24.66 -10.26 3.73
N HIS A 137 25.69 -9.68 4.34
CA HIS A 137 27.01 -10.27 4.48
C HIS A 137 26.87 -11.74 4.96
N PRO A 138 27.66 -12.70 4.42
CA PRO A 138 27.57 -14.13 4.74
C PRO A 138 27.84 -14.53 6.21
N ARG A 139 28.01 -13.56 7.13
CA ARG A 139 28.26 -13.76 8.56
C ARG A 139 27.07 -13.34 9.45
N ARG A 140 25.90 -12.97 8.89
CA ARG A 140 24.80 -12.33 9.65
C ARG A 140 23.67 -13.31 10.03
N ARG A 141 23.06 -13.03 11.20
CA ARG A 141 21.99 -13.80 11.85
C ARG A 141 20.63 -13.76 11.11
N HIS A 142 20.46 -12.90 10.10
CA HIS A 142 19.18 -12.64 9.44
C HIS A 142 19.28 -12.74 7.90
N PRO A 143 19.21 -13.96 7.32
CA PRO A 143 19.16 -14.16 5.87
C PRO A 143 17.95 -13.47 5.20
N PRO A 144 18.11 -12.84 4.01
CA PRO A 144 17.02 -12.20 3.26
C PRO A 144 15.84 -13.15 3.00
N GLN A 145 16.14 -14.44 2.82
CA GLN A 145 15.14 -15.48 2.59
C GLN A 145 14.10 -15.55 3.72
N MET A 146 14.47 -15.25 4.97
CA MET A 146 13.49 -15.20 6.05
C MET A 146 12.54 -14.02 5.89
N GLN A 147 13.05 -12.82 5.58
CA GLN A 147 12.21 -11.64 5.33
C GLN A 147 11.28 -11.89 4.13
N VAL A 148 11.81 -12.45 3.04
CA VAL A 148 11.00 -12.78 1.85
C VAL A 148 9.95 -13.84 2.17
N ALA A 149 10.29 -14.88 2.95
CA ALA A 149 9.31 -15.88 3.38
C ALA A 149 8.17 -15.25 4.18
N ARG A 150 8.48 -14.32 5.10
CA ARG A 150 7.46 -13.57 5.85
C ARG A 150 6.58 -12.71 4.95
N VAL A 151 7.19 -11.99 4.00
CA VAL A 151 6.45 -11.18 3.03
C VAL A 151 5.53 -12.05 2.17
N ARG A 152 5.99 -13.23 1.73
CA ARG A 152 5.15 -14.21 1.02
C ARG A 152 3.96 -14.65 1.88
N ASP A 153 4.19 -14.95 3.15
CA ASP A 153 3.16 -15.45 4.07
C ASP A 153 2.06 -14.40 4.33
N LEU A 154 2.35 -13.11 4.16
CA LEU A 154 1.34 -12.04 4.22
C LEU A 154 0.32 -12.11 3.07
N ARG A 155 0.66 -12.78 1.96
CA ARG A 155 -0.12 -12.81 0.70
C ARG A 155 -0.49 -11.40 0.21
N PRO A 156 0.50 -10.53 -0.07
CA PRO A 156 0.24 -9.21 -0.61
C PRO A 156 -0.23 -9.31 -2.07
N ASP A 157 -0.82 -8.25 -2.60
CA ASP A 157 -1.19 -8.08 -4.00
C ASP A 157 -0.06 -7.43 -4.82
N ALA A 158 0.85 -6.74 -4.13
CA ALA A 158 2.06 -6.13 -4.67
C ALA A 158 3.14 -6.02 -3.60
N VAL A 159 4.39 -5.90 -4.02
CA VAL A 159 5.51 -5.63 -3.12
C VAL A 159 6.23 -4.37 -3.54
N ILE A 160 6.58 -3.52 -2.58
CA ILE A 160 7.55 -2.44 -2.76
C ILE A 160 8.86 -2.89 -2.12
N HIS A 161 9.93 -2.91 -2.90
CA HIS A 161 11.29 -3.02 -2.36
C HIS A 161 11.88 -1.62 -2.26
N ALA A 162 12.17 -1.12 -1.07
CA ALA A 162 12.49 0.27 -0.80
C ALA A 162 13.95 0.69 -1.17
N GLY A 163 14.60 -0.03 -2.08
CA GLY A 163 16.01 0.15 -2.46
C GLY A 163 16.99 -0.82 -1.79
N ASP A 164 18.21 -0.84 -2.31
CA ASP A 164 19.35 -1.68 -1.92
C ASP A 164 19.05 -3.19 -1.96
N ALA A 165 18.35 -3.60 -3.01
CA ALA A 165 18.11 -4.98 -3.38
C ALA A 165 19.38 -5.69 -3.86
N VAL A 166 20.29 -4.94 -4.46
CA VAL A 166 21.58 -5.43 -4.96
C VAL A 166 22.67 -4.51 -4.47
N TYR A 167 23.84 -5.02 -4.12
CA TYR A 167 24.94 -4.16 -3.67
C TYR A 167 25.87 -3.71 -4.79
N TRP A 168 25.81 -4.44 -5.90
CA TRP A 168 26.56 -4.18 -7.12
C TRP A 168 25.55 -4.03 -8.24
N CYS A 169 25.55 -2.90 -8.94
CA CYS A 169 24.67 -2.69 -10.10
C CYS A 169 25.18 -3.46 -11.32
N THR A 170 25.13 -4.79 -11.23
CA THR A 170 25.52 -5.72 -12.29
C THR A 170 24.39 -6.68 -12.57
N GLU A 171 24.30 -7.15 -13.81
CA GLU A 171 23.26 -8.11 -14.18
C GLU A 171 23.32 -9.39 -13.32
N ARG A 172 24.54 -9.83 -12.96
CA ARG A 172 24.77 -10.98 -12.07
C ARG A 172 24.24 -10.76 -10.65
N ALA A 173 24.42 -9.56 -10.10
CA ALA A 173 23.91 -9.24 -8.77
C ALA A 173 22.38 -9.20 -8.78
N PHE A 174 21.75 -8.57 -9.78
CA PHE A 174 20.29 -8.63 -9.95
C PHE A 174 19.78 -10.07 -10.00
N ARG A 175 20.42 -10.94 -10.77
CA ARG A 175 20.10 -12.38 -10.78
C ARG A 175 20.21 -12.98 -9.37
N ASN A 176 21.38 -12.87 -8.74
CA ASN A 176 21.73 -13.66 -7.56
C ASN A 176 21.17 -13.12 -6.23
N GLU A 177 20.97 -11.80 -6.14
CA GLU A 177 20.61 -11.07 -4.92
C GLU A 177 19.15 -10.58 -4.97
N PHE A 178 18.64 -10.17 -6.13
CA PHE A 178 17.24 -9.74 -6.23
C PHE A 178 16.31 -10.86 -6.70
N PHE A 179 16.44 -11.31 -7.94
CA PHE A 179 15.50 -12.25 -8.55
C PHE A 179 15.52 -13.62 -7.85
N ARG A 180 16.70 -14.15 -7.49
CA ARG A 180 16.79 -15.42 -6.79
C ARG A 180 16.13 -15.39 -5.42
N PHE A 181 16.32 -14.32 -4.65
CA PHE A 181 15.77 -14.24 -3.29
C PHE A 181 14.28 -13.98 -3.29
N LEU A 182 13.79 -13.17 -4.24
CA LEU A 182 12.37 -12.85 -4.36
C LEU A 182 11.58 -13.83 -5.22
N ASP A 183 12.22 -14.86 -5.79
CA ASP A 183 11.58 -15.89 -6.62
C ASP A 183 10.27 -16.46 -6.00
N PRO A 184 10.19 -16.73 -4.68
CA PRO A 184 8.94 -17.21 -4.06
C PRO A 184 7.78 -16.21 -4.06
N VAL A 185 8.02 -14.94 -4.40
CA VAL A 185 7.05 -13.84 -4.35
C VAL A 185 6.83 -13.24 -5.74
N ILE A 186 7.90 -12.86 -6.44
CA ILE A 186 7.86 -12.13 -7.71
C ILE A 186 7.24 -12.93 -8.86
N ARG A 187 7.11 -14.26 -8.71
CA ARG A 187 6.39 -15.12 -9.67
C ARG A 187 4.87 -14.95 -9.63
N HIS A 188 4.34 -14.43 -8.52
CA HIS A 188 2.91 -14.36 -8.25
C HIS A 188 2.39 -12.94 -8.21
N VAL A 189 3.21 -11.99 -7.74
CA VAL A 189 2.83 -10.58 -7.61
C VAL A 189 3.94 -9.66 -8.12
N PRO A 190 3.60 -8.47 -8.63
CA PRO A 190 4.61 -7.52 -9.05
C PRO A 190 5.43 -7.04 -7.85
N VAL A 191 6.75 -7.00 -8.02
CA VAL A 191 7.68 -6.35 -7.09
C VAL A 191 8.19 -5.07 -7.74
N TYR A 192 7.91 -3.93 -7.12
CA TYR A 192 8.39 -2.61 -7.53
C TYR A 192 9.60 -2.21 -6.68
N LEU A 193 10.78 -2.26 -7.29
CA LEU A 193 12.03 -1.85 -6.65
C LEU A 193 12.25 -0.35 -6.80
N GLY A 194 12.31 0.37 -5.68
CA GLY A 194 12.79 1.74 -5.59
C GLY A 194 14.30 1.82 -5.87
N PRO A 195 14.78 2.89 -6.52
CA PRO A 195 16.20 3.02 -6.86
C PRO A 195 16.98 3.58 -5.66
N GLY A 196 17.76 2.72 -5.00
CA GLY A 196 18.72 3.06 -3.96
C GLY A 196 20.11 3.40 -4.51
N ASN A 197 21.05 3.78 -3.64
CA ASN A 197 22.42 4.10 -4.06
C ASN A 197 23.16 2.86 -4.59
N HIS A 198 22.85 1.67 -4.08
CA HIS A 198 23.50 0.46 -4.57
C HIS A 198 22.94 -0.01 -5.93
N GLU A 199 21.70 0.36 -6.27
CA GLU A 199 21.13 0.14 -7.61
C GLU A 199 21.79 1.01 -8.70
N CYS A 200 22.63 1.98 -8.36
CA CYS A 200 23.51 2.65 -9.33
C CYS A 200 24.99 2.24 -9.20
N GLY A 201 25.32 1.30 -8.30
CA GLY A 201 26.68 0.83 -8.09
C GLY A 201 27.52 1.73 -7.18
N PHE A 202 26.92 2.66 -6.44
CA PHE A 202 27.61 3.44 -5.41
C PHE A 202 27.69 2.65 -4.09
N PRO A 203 28.80 2.71 -3.32
CA PRO A 203 30.02 3.53 -3.51
C PRO A 203 31.10 2.89 -4.37
N ALA A 204 30.80 1.76 -4.99
CA ALA A 204 31.77 0.91 -5.66
C ALA A 204 32.32 1.43 -7.00
N GLY A 205 31.60 2.33 -7.67
CA GLY A 205 32.01 2.85 -8.97
C GLY A 205 31.23 4.10 -9.38
N ALA A 206 31.41 4.48 -10.64
CA ALA A 206 30.67 5.59 -11.25
C ALA A 206 29.17 5.26 -11.27
N PRO A 207 28.31 6.09 -10.64
CA PRO A 207 26.88 5.83 -10.54
C PRO A 207 26.20 5.69 -11.91
N SER A 208 25.63 4.53 -12.22
CA SER A 208 24.75 4.32 -13.38
C SER A 208 23.60 3.37 -13.07
N TYR A 209 22.38 3.79 -13.43
CA TYR A 209 21.17 2.99 -13.33
C TYR A 209 20.84 2.23 -14.63
N ASP A 210 21.76 2.12 -15.59
CA ASP A 210 21.42 1.51 -16.88
C ASP A 210 21.20 0.00 -16.77
N VAL A 211 21.96 -0.70 -15.92
CA VAL A 211 21.67 -2.11 -15.59
C VAL A 211 20.33 -2.24 -14.89
N PHE A 212 20.02 -1.36 -13.93
CA PHE A 212 18.71 -1.33 -13.25
C PHE A 212 17.56 -1.18 -14.26
N LYS A 213 17.64 -0.21 -15.18
CA LYS A 213 16.61 0.04 -16.22
C LYS A 213 16.47 -1.11 -17.23
N ARG A 214 17.57 -1.84 -17.49
CA ARG A 214 17.52 -3.06 -18.32
C ARG A 214 16.89 -4.23 -17.57
N ALA A 215 17.24 -4.42 -16.30
CA ALA A 215 16.76 -5.49 -15.45
C ALA A 215 15.26 -5.41 -15.16
N LEU A 216 14.75 -4.19 -15.00
CA LEU A 216 13.40 -3.93 -14.55
C LEU A 216 12.64 -3.17 -15.62
N ALA A 217 11.69 -3.83 -16.26
CA ALA A 217 10.91 -3.25 -17.35
C ALA A 217 9.76 -2.35 -16.89
N TYR A 218 10.03 -1.42 -15.98
CA TYR A 218 9.04 -0.45 -15.50
C TYR A 218 8.67 0.59 -16.58
N PRO A 219 7.51 1.25 -16.43
CA PRO A 219 7.07 2.32 -17.33
C PRO A 219 7.83 3.63 -17.06
N TYR A 220 9.15 3.62 -17.29
CA TYR A 220 10.00 4.81 -17.11
C TYR A 220 9.49 6.00 -17.93
N ALA A 221 9.54 7.18 -17.32
CA ALA A 221 9.30 8.45 -17.99
C ALA A 221 10.24 8.61 -19.19
N ASP A 222 9.81 9.29 -20.24
CA ASP A 222 10.59 9.38 -21.49
C ASP A 222 11.99 9.97 -21.27
N ALA A 223 12.11 10.99 -20.42
CA ALA A 223 13.41 11.57 -20.06
C ALA A 223 14.32 10.57 -19.32
N ALA A 224 13.74 9.67 -18.51
CA ALA A 224 14.45 8.65 -17.74
C ALA A 224 14.91 7.45 -18.58
N ARG A 225 14.36 7.26 -19.79
CA ARG A 225 14.76 6.17 -20.71
C ARG A 225 16.13 6.38 -21.34
N LYS A 226 16.61 7.62 -21.38
CA LYS A 226 17.94 7.94 -21.91
C LYS A 226 19.03 7.28 -21.06
N GLU A 227 20.11 6.86 -21.69
CA GLU A 227 21.29 6.31 -21.00
C GLU A 227 21.83 7.34 -19.99
N GLY A 228 22.26 6.87 -18.82
CA GLY A 228 22.74 7.72 -17.71
C GLY A 228 21.65 8.52 -16.97
N ALA A 229 20.45 8.69 -17.55
CA ALA A 229 19.36 9.40 -16.87
C ALA A 229 18.87 8.61 -15.64
N PRO A 230 18.52 9.30 -14.53
CA PRO A 230 17.92 8.69 -13.36
C PRO A 230 16.62 7.97 -13.71
N PRO A 231 16.34 6.80 -13.10
CA PRO A 231 15.07 6.14 -13.28
C PRO A 231 13.99 6.90 -12.48
N CYS A 232 12.91 7.27 -13.16
CA CYS A 232 11.69 7.73 -12.52
C CYS A 232 10.45 7.20 -13.25
N TRP A 233 9.44 6.79 -12.50
CA TRP A 233 8.19 6.23 -13.04
C TRP A 233 7.05 6.31 -12.03
N VAL A 234 5.84 6.07 -12.51
CA VAL A 234 4.62 6.02 -11.69
C VAL A 234 3.91 4.70 -11.94
N VAL A 235 3.37 4.12 -10.87
CA VAL A 235 2.45 2.99 -10.94
C VAL A 235 1.20 3.36 -10.15
N GLU A 236 0.03 3.01 -10.68
CA GLU A 236 -1.25 3.24 -10.00
C GLU A 236 -1.97 1.91 -9.82
N ARG A 237 -2.34 1.58 -8.59
CA ARG A 237 -3.08 0.37 -8.24
C ARG A 237 -4.04 0.66 -7.08
N GLY A 238 -5.26 0.16 -7.17
CA GLY A 238 -6.29 0.43 -6.17
C GLY A 238 -6.49 1.93 -5.93
N SER A 239 -6.49 2.30 -4.66
CA SER A 239 -6.54 3.68 -4.15
C SER A 239 -5.19 4.39 -4.08
N VAL A 240 -4.11 3.75 -4.58
CA VAL A 240 -2.74 4.22 -4.38
C VAL A 240 -2.07 4.56 -5.71
N ARG A 241 -1.39 5.70 -5.71
CA ARG A 241 -0.39 6.09 -6.70
C ARG A 241 0.99 5.99 -6.09
N MET A 242 1.85 5.21 -6.68
CA MET A 242 3.24 4.99 -6.26
C MET A 242 4.16 5.72 -7.24
N VAL A 243 4.90 6.71 -6.74
CA VAL A 243 5.86 7.50 -7.51
C VAL A 243 7.26 7.08 -7.12
N PHE A 244 8.07 6.67 -8.09
CA PHE A 244 9.42 6.18 -7.86
C PHE A 244 10.44 7.17 -8.44
N VAL A 245 11.43 7.54 -7.63
CA VAL A 245 12.52 8.46 -7.98
C VAL A 245 13.80 8.05 -7.28
N THR A 246 14.96 8.51 -7.73
CA THR A 246 16.22 8.33 -6.98
C THR A 246 16.52 9.55 -6.11
N TYR A 247 16.78 9.34 -4.82
CA TYR A 247 17.32 10.37 -3.92
C TYR A 247 18.81 10.67 -4.17
N PHE A 248 19.54 9.72 -4.75
CA PHE A 248 20.98 9.80 -4.93
C PHE A 248 21.38 10.90 -5.93
N ASP A 249 22.54 11.53 -5.70
CA ASP A 249 23.21 12.51 -6.59
C ASP A 249 22.43 13.82 -6.81
N GLU A 250 21.81 14.35 -5.74
CA GLU A 250 21.11 15.66 -5.71
C GLU A 250 19.94 15.80 -6.71
N ARG A 251 19.49 14.69 -7.31
CA ARG A 251 18.50 14.66 -8.41
C ARG A 251 17.08 15.01 -7.97
N LEU A 252 16.86 15.29 -6.68
CA LEU A 252 15.60 15.80 -6.14
C LEU A 252 15.65 17.29 -5.80
N ARG A 253 16.79 17.95 -6.01
CA ARG A 253 16.91 19.40 -5.85
C ARG A 253 16.07 20.15 -6.89
N PRO A 254 15.49 21.31 -6.54
CA PRO A 254 14.83 22.20 -7.48
C PRO A 254 15.68 22.47 -8.72
N GLY A 255 15.03 22.48 -9.90
CA GLY A 255 15.69 22.75 -11.18
C GLY A 255 16.31 21.53 -11.87
N THR A 256 16.39 20.38 -11.21
CA THR A 256 16.85 19.14 -11.87
C THR A 256 15.74 18.53 -12.75
N PRO A 257 16.07 17.81 -13.84
CA PRO A 257 15.06 17.19 -14.71
C PRO A 257 14.12 16.22 -13.99
N GLN A 258 14.63 15.41 -13.06
CA GLN A 258 13.81 14.51 -12.26
C GLN A 258 12.89 15.28 -11.32
N ARG A 259 13.36 16.39 -10.74
CA ARG A 259 12.51 17.23 -9.90
C ARG A 259 11.39 17.91 -10.68
N THR A 260 11.68 18.48 -11.84
CA THR A 260 10.64 19.06 -12.73
C THR A 260 9.60 18.02 -13.14
N TRP A 261 10.04 16.79 -13.43
CA TRP A 261 9.13 15.67 -13.70
C TRP A 261 8.28 15.34 -12.46
N LEU A 262 8.88 15.27 -11.27
CA LEU A 262 8.18 14.98 -10.03
C LEU A 262 7.12 16.04 -9.71
N ASP A 263 7.46 17.33 -9.83
CA ASP A 263 6.51 18.42 -9.62
C ASP A 263 5.33 18.33 -10.60
N THR A 264 5.58 17.96 -11.85
CA THR A 264 4.53 17.73 -12.86
C THR A 264 3.63 16.56 -12.47
N VAL A 265 4.23 15.45 -12.03
CA VAL A 265 3.50 14.26 -11.55
C VAL A 265 2.62 14.61 -10.35
N LEU A 266 3.18 15.26 -9.33
CA LEU A 266 2.50 15.57 -8.08
C LEU A 266 1.44 16.67 -8.22
N SER A 267 1.57 17.57 -9.20
CA SER A 267 0.56 18.59 -9.50
C SER A 267 -0.84 18.04 -9.85
N LYS A 268 -0.92 16.75 -10.18
CA LYS A 268 -2.16 16.05 -10.52
C LYS A 268 -2.36 14.86 -9.59
N ARG A 269 -3.28 14.99 -8.63
CA ARG A 269 -3.73 13.87 -7.78
C ARG A 269 -4.76 13.04 -8.55
N THR A 270 -4.38 11.82 -8.92
CA THR A 270 -5.23 10.86 -9.65
C THR A 270 -5.81 9.77 -8.75
N LYS A 271 -5.28 9.64 -7.53
CA LYS A 271 -5.64 8.62 -6.55
C LYS A 271 -5.77 9.22 -5.14
N PRO A 272 -6.58 8.60 -4.27
CA PRO A 272 -6.70 9.01 -2.86
C PRO A 272 -5.38 9.06 -2.11
N PHE A 273 -4.44 8.15 -2.39
CA PHE A 273 -3.13 8.14 -1.72
C PHE A 273 -1.99 8.26 -2.72
N THR A 274 -1.00 9.10 -2.42
CA THR A 274 0.26 9.22 -3.16
C THR A 274 1.44 8.83 -2.27
N PHE A 275 2.12 7.74 -2.65
CA PHE A 275 3.34 7.28 -2.00
C PHE A 275 4.54 7.66 -2.85
N LEU A 276 5.56 8.24 -2.22
CA LEU A 276 6.84 8.55 -2.87
C LEU A 276 7.92 7.57 -2.38
N ILE A 277 8.38 6.72 -3.29
CA ILE A 277 9.40 5.70 -3.05
C ILE A 277 10.72 6.23 -3.61
N CYS A 278 11.70 6.45 -2.75
CA CYS A 278 12.90 7.17 -3.18
C CYS A 278 14.22 6.65 -2.63
N GLY A 279 14.25 5.46 -2.03
CA GLY A 279 15.47 4.87 -1.51
C GLY A 279 16.10 5.67 -0.35
N LEU A 280 15.40 6.68 0.16
CA LEU A 280 15.89 7.60 1.19
C LEU A 280 16.51 6.82 2.36
N GLY A 281 17.68 7.30 2.77
CA GLY A 281 18.46 6.69 3.82
C GLY A 281 18.41 7.39 5.17
N GLN A 282 19.32 6.97 6.05
CA GLN A 282 19.47 7.43 7.44
C GLN A 282 19.50 8.95 7.55
N SER A 283 19.13 9.46 8.73
CA SER A 283 19.21 10.87 9.14
C SER A 283 20.55 11.55 8.82
N THR A 284 21.64 10.78 8.75
CA THR A 284 22.99 11.27 8.41
C THR A 284 23.24 11.44 6.91
N PHE A 285 22.31 11.05 6.04
CA PHE A 285 22.48 11.22 4.60
C PHE A 285 22.50 12.71 4.24
N ARG A 286 23.54 13.12 3.53
CA ARG A 286 23.73 14.52 3.14
C ARG A 286 22.53 14.96 2.30
N HIS A 287 21.95 16.11 2.64
CA HIS A 287 20.79 16.70 1.97
C HIS A 287 19.44 16.02 2.19
N ARG A 288 19.32 14.99 3.06
CA ARG A 288 18.00 14.43 3.42
C ARG A 288 17.03 15.51 3.90
N ASP A 289 17.49 16.34 4.83
CA ASP A 289 16.72 17.45 5.39
C ASP A 289 16.29 18.47 4.32
N GLU A 290 17.19 18.84 3.41
CA GLU A 290 16.91 19.75 2.29
C GLU A 290 15.90 19.15 1.31
N ILE A 291 16.05 17.86 0.97
CA ILE A 291 15.11 17.15 0.10
C ILE A 291 13.72 17.16 0.74
N LEU A 292 13.59 16.72 2.00
CA LEU A 292 12.31 16.67 2.70
C LEU A 292 11.65 18.05 2.79
N LYS A 293 12.39 19.09 3.16
CA LYS A 293 11.87 20.47 3.20
C LYS A 293 11.39 20.98 1.85
N SER A 294 12.00 20.49 0.76
CA SER A 294 11.63 20.93 -0.59
C SER A 294 10.41 20.21 -1.15
N LEU A 295 9.98 19.08 -0.57
CA LEU A 295 8.87 18.30 -1.11
C LEU A 295 7.51 18.93 -0.74
N PRO A 296 6.50 18.84 -1.61
CA PRO A 296 5.16 19.35 -1.31
C PRO A 296 4.43 18.44 -0.29
N GLY A 297 4.33 18.90 0.95
CA GLY A 297 3.75 18.15 2.08
C GLY A 297 2.27 17.75 1.94
N ASP A 298 1.51 18.48 1.13
CA ASP A 298 0.09 18.24 0.87
C ASP A 298 -0.17 17.24 -0.26
N GLN A 299 0.83 16.94 -1.08
CA GLN A 299 0.73 16.08 -2.26
C GLN A 299 1.31 14.67 -2.06
N ILE A 300 2.01 14.44 -0.94
CA ILE A 300 2.62 13.15 -0.61
C ILE A 300 2.08 12.69 0.74
N ASP A 301 1.38 11.56 0.75
CA ASP A 301 0.79 11.00 1.97
C ASP A 301 1.76 10.09 2.72
N LEU A 302 2.70 9.44 2.01
CA LEU A 302 3.72 8.57 2.60
C LEU A 302 5.03 8.59 1.79
N LEU A 303 6.16 8.78 2.47
CA LEU A 303 7.49 8.54 1.93
C LEU A 303 7.97 7.14 2.33
N ILE A 304 8.58 6.41 1.40
CA ILE A 304 9.13 5.07 1.66
C ILE A 304 10.62 5.02 1.33
N GLY A 305 11.44 4.70 2.33
CA GLY A 305 12.90 4.57 2.25
C GLY A 305 13.40 3.20 2.72
N GLY A 306 14.58 2.80 2.24
CA GLY A 306 15.16 1.47 2.52
C GLY A 306 16.57 1.50 3.11
N ASP A 307 17.23 2.65 3.15
CA ASP A 307 18.61 2.75 3.59
C ASP A 307 18.71 3.12 5.08
N GLY A 308 18.68 2.12 5.96
CA GLY A 308 19.55 2.14 7.14
C GLY A 308 19.03 2.38 8.57
N GLU A 309 17.77 2.68 8.91
CA GLU A 309 17.41 2.96 10.34
C GLU A 309 16.60 1.86 11.04
N GLY A 310 16.52 0.67 10.46
CA GLY A 310 15.50 -0.30 10.86
C GLY A 310 14.13 0.15 10.33
N ALA A 311 13.06 -0.51 10.77
CA ALA A 311 11.73 -0.06 10.42
C ALA A 311 11.17 0.83 11.51
N SER A 312 10.81 2.02 11.08
CA SER A 312 10.17 3.04 11.87
C SER A 312 9.18 3.76 10.96
N ILE A 313 8.19 4.38 11.58
CA ILE A 313 7.42 5.43 10.94
C ILE A 313 7.71 6.70 11.72
N THR A 314 8.29 7.68 11.05
CA THR A 314 8.58 9.00 11.64
C THR A 314 7.77 10.06 10.92
N LYS A 315 7.60 11.22 11.57
CA LYS A 315 7.01 12.39 10.96
C LYS A 315 8.03 13.50 10.91
N GLU A 316 8.40 13.93 9.71
CA GLU A 316 9.46 14.91 9.49
C GLU A 316 9.05 15.89 8.39
N HIS A 317 9.19 17.18 8.65
CA HIS A 317 8.79 18.27 7.73
C HIS A 317 7.36 18.13 7.18
N GLY A 318 6.45 17.58 7.99
CA GLY A 318 5.05 17.38 7.62
C GLY A 318 4.77 16.08 6.84
N HIS A 319 5.79 15.27 6.55
CA HIS A 319 5.65 13.99 5.87
C HIS A 319 5.70 12.82 6.84
N ASP A 320 4.81 11.85 6.64
CA ASP A 320 4.92 10.53 7.26
C ASP A 320 5.94 9.71 6.44
N ILE A 321 6.94 9.14 7.09
CA ILE A 321 8.06 8.42 6.46
C ILE A 321 8.14 7.01 7.03
N LEU A 322 7.96 6.01 6.18
CA LEU A 322 8.16 4.60 6.50
C LEU A 322 9.55 4.17 6.03
N PHE A 323 10.37 3.72 6.97
CA PHE A 323 11.63 3.02 6.66
C PHE A 323 11.42 1.52 6.69
N CYS A 324 11.95 0.82 5.70
CA CYS A 324 11.94 -0.65 5.62
C CYS A 324 13.30 -1.12 5.11
N GLY A 325 14.27 -1.21 6.01
CA GLY A 325 15.61 -1.70 5.73
C GLY A 325 16.57 -1.39 6.87
N SER A 326 17.71 -2.06 6.93
CA SER A 326 18.71 -1.83 7.98
C SER A 326 20.10 -2.06 7.44
N SER A 327 20.98 -1.07 7.62
CA SER A 327 22.41 -1.18 7.30
C SER A 327 23.18 -1.90 8.42
N ARG A 328 22.57 -2.02 9.60
CA ARG A 328 23.13 -2.68 10.78
C ARG A 328 22.88 -4.18 10.74
N HIS A 329 23.61 -4.93 11.56
CA HIS A 329 23.54 -6.40 11.64
C HIS A 329 22.19 -6.94 12.18
N ASP A 330 21.18 -6.09 12.28
CA ASP A 330 19.91 -6.36 12.92
C ASP A 330 18.94 -7.07 11.97
N ALA A 331 17.88 -7.62 12.54
CA ALA A 331 16.74 -8.13 11.79
C ALA A 331 16.24 -7.07 10.80
N HIS A 332 15.92 -7.47 9.57
CA HIS A 332 15.34 -6.60 8.55
C HIS A 332 13.81 -6.60 8.69
N PRO A 333 13.23 -5.60 9.35
CA PRO A 333 11.77 -5.50 9.44
C PRO A 333 11.14 -5.27 8.06
N TYR A 334 9.84 -5.50 8.00
CA TYR A 334 9.01 -5.34 6.82
C TYR A 334 7.66 -4.75 7.25
N ALA A 335 6.88 -4.23 6.31
CA ALA A 335 5.56 -3.70 6.57
C ALA A 335 4.49 -4.32 5.68
N LEU A 336 3.25 -4.30 6.15
CA LEU A 336 2.04 -4.53 5.36
C LEU A 336 1.21 -3.25 5.38
N LEU A 337 0.88 -2.76 4.19
CA LEU A 337 0.02 -1.61 3.96
C LEU A 337 -1.30 -2.16 3.43
N GLU A 338 -2.37 -2.02 4.21
CA GLU A 338 -3.73 -2.35 3.81
C GLU A 338 -4.41 -1.08 3.32
N CYS A 339 -4.32 -0.86 2.01
CA CYS A 339 -4.81 0.33 1.35
C CYS A 339 -6.27 0.14 0.97
N ARG A 340 -7.14 1.00 1.49
CA ARG A 340 -8.57 1.11 1.16
C ARG A 340 -8.80 2.44 0.47
N LEU A 341 -10.05 2.69 0.06
CA LEU A 341 -10.40 3.91 -0.67
C LEU A 341 -10.04 5.21 0.09
N HIS A 342 -10.21 5.24 1.41
CA HIS A 342 -10.02 6.46 2.22
C HIS A 342 -9.10 6.29 3.43
N GLU A 343 -8.48 5.12 3.55
CA GLU A 343 -7.65 4.75 4.69
C GLU A 343 -6.50 3.85 4.22
N VAL A 344 -5.32 4.05 4.78
CA VAL A 344 -4.21 3.10 4.67
C VAL A 344 -3.79 2.71 6.07
N VAL A 345 -3.91 1.43 6.39
CA VAL A 345 -3.42 0.87 7.65
C VAL A 345 -2.02 0.29 7.43
N ILE A 346 -1.05 0.74 8.21
CA ILE A 346 0.36 0.36 8.12
C ILE A 346 0.72 -0.46 9.36
N ASN A 347 1.06 -1.73 9.16
CA ASN A 347 1.55 -2.61 10.19
C ASN A 347 3.02 -2.94 9.91
N VAL A 348 3.92 -2.63 10.84
CA VAL A 348 5.34 -2.94 10.75
C VAL A 348 5.64 -4.16 11.59
N TYR A 349 6.46 -5.07 11.08
CA TYR A 349 6.83 -6.33 11.71
C TYR A 349 8.35 -6.49 11.78
N ASP A 350 8.83 -7.17 12.80
CA ASP A 350 10.20 -7.71 12.80
C ASP A 350 10.30 -9.02 11.99
N THR A 351 11.51 -9.56 11.84
CA THR A 351 11.72 -10.83 11.09
C THR A 351 11.07 -12.05 11.74
N SER A 352 10.71 -11.99 13.03
CA SER A 352 9.98 -13.07 13.70
C SER A 352 8.50 -13.07 13.33
N GLY A 353 8.00 -11.95 12.77
CA GLY A 353 6.59 -11.72 12.46
C GLY A 353 5.84 -11.01 13.59
N LYS A 354 6.53 -10.55 14.63
CA LYS A 354 5.93 -9.77 15.70
C LYS A 354 5.68 -8.36 15.20
N ALA A 355 4.46 -7.86 15.41
CA ALA A 355 4.11 -6.47 15.13
C ALA A 355 4.92 -5.53 16.05
N LEU A 356 5.56 -4.53 15.44
CA LEU A 356 6.35 -3.50 16.11
C LEU A 356 5.58 -2.18 16.22
N LEU A 357 4.85 -1.83 15.17
CA LEU A 357 4.20 -0.53 15.04
C LEU A 357 2.92 -0.65 14.20
N HIS A 358 1.93 0.16 14.57
CA HIS A 358 0.70 0.36 13.84
C HIS A 358 0.49 1.85 13.58
N HIS A 359 0.11 2.21 12.36
CA HIS A 359 -0.12 3.59 11.95
C HIS A 359 -1.23 3.64 10.89
N THR A 360 -2.02 4.71 10.87
CA THR A 360 -3.11 4.87 9.92
C THR A 360 -3.02 6.21 9.24
N LEU A 361 -3.05 6.20 7.91
CA LEU A 361 -3.20 7.39 7.08
C LEU A 361 -4.65 7.53 6.63
N HIS A 362 -5.13 8.76 6.59
CA HIS A 362 -6.45 9.08 6.05
C HIS A 362 -6.30 9.94 4.80
N ASP A 363 -7.17 9.69 3.82
CA ASP A 363 -7.22 10.47 2.58
C ASP A 363 -7.48 11.94 2.90
N ARG A 364 -6.58 12.81 2.42
CA ARG A 364 -6.60 14.26 2.60
C ARG A 364 -7.36 15.00 1.50
N SER A 365 -7.81 14.29 0.46
CA SER A 365 -8.51 14.90 -0.66
C SER A 365 -9.80 15.59 -0.18
N PRO A 366 -10.14 16.78 -0.71
CA PRO A 366 -11.40 17.43 -0.41
C PRO A 366 -12.56 16.50 -0.77
N ARG A 367 -13.29 16.04 0.26
CA ARG A 367 -14.42 15.16 0.07
C ARG A 367 -15.59 15.98 -0.44
N THR A 368 -15.97 15.77 -1.70
CA THR A 368 -17.31 16.18 -2.13
C THR A 368 -18.26 15.06 -1.72
N LEU A 369 -19.33 15.40 -0.99
CA LEU A 369 -20.35 14.42 -0.56
C LEU A 369 -20.84 13.53 -1.72
N LYS A 370 -20.81 14.06 -2.94
CA LYS A 370 -21.17 13.37 -4.17
C LYS A 370 -20.31 12.16 -4.48
N ALA A 371 -18.99 12.25 -4.33
CA ALA A 371 -18.08 11.16 -4.65
C ALA A 371 -18.19 10.01 -3.63
N ASP A 372 -18.40 10.35 -2.36
CA ASP A 372 -18.41 9.37 -1.27
C ASP A 372 -19.78 8.69 -1.08
N LEU A 373 -20.89 9.41 -1.32
CA LEU A 373 -22.23 8.89 -1.05
C LEU A 373 -22.84 8.13 -2.24
N LEU A 374 -22.58 8.51 -3.49
CA LEU A 374 -23.22 7.82 -4.63
C LEU A 374 -22.88 6.32 -4.72
N PRO A 375 -21.62 5.89 -4.52
CA PRO A 375 -21.29 4.46 -4.51
C PRO A 375 -21.87 3.73 -3.30
N ALA A 376 -21.92 4.39 -2.13
CA ALA A 376 -22.38 3.78 -0.88
C ALA A 376 -23.91 3.68 -0.77
N PHE A 377 -24.66 4.54 -1.45
CA PHE A 377 -26.12 4.65 -1.29
C PHE A 377 -26.93 4.02 -2.43
N GLY A 378 -26.30 3.56 -3.51
CA GLY A 378 -27.02 3.16 -4.72
C GLY A 378 -27.84 4.32 -5.31
N LYS A 379 -28.70 4.05 -6.32
CA LYS A 379 -29.56 5.09 -6.91
C LYS A 379 -30.24 5.90 -5.79
N PRO A 380 -30.21 7.25 -5.82
CA PRO A 380 -30.82 8.06 -4.77
C PRO A 380 -32.28 7.64 -4.59
N ALA A 381 -32.63 7.28 -3.35
CA ALA A 381 -33.97 6.89 -2.97
C ALA A 381 -34.96 8.02 -3.27
N PHE A 382 -36.15 7.62 -3.74
CA PHE A 382 -37.25 8.52 -4.04
C PHE A 382 -37.54 9.47 -2.88
N LEU A 383 -37.64 10.77 -3.19
CA LEU A 383 -38.19 11.79 -2.30
C LEU A 383 -39.63 12.03 -2.70
N GLU A 384 -40.58 11.75 -1.82
CA GLU A 384 -41.91 12.36 -1.92
C GLU A 384 -41.84 13.77 -1.31
N GLY A 385 -42.05 14.79 -2.14
CA GLY A 385 -42.32 16.16 -1.66
C GLY A 385 -41.11 17.05 -1.34
N GLY A 386 -39.89 16.75 -1.78
CA GLY A 386 -38.72 17.63 -1.60
C GLY A 386 -37.78 17.63 -2.80
N THR A 387 -36.90 18.63 -2.90
CA THR A 387 -35.82 18.64 -3.91
C THR A 387 -34.48 18.38 -3.22
N VAL A 388 -33.68 17.50 -3.83
CA VAL A 388 -32.29 17.30 -3.44
C VAL A 388 -31.41 17.95 -4.49
N LYS A 389 -30.60 18.90 -4.03
CA LYS A 389 -29.52 19.49 -4.82
C LYS A 389 -28.20 19.06 -4.20
N LEU A 390 -27.27 18.66 -5.05
CA LEU A 390 -25.93 18.27 -4.62
C LEU A 390 -24.97 19.20 -5.34
N ASP A 391 -24.28 20.05 -4.59
CA ASP A 391 -23.31 20.99 -5.11
C ASP A 391 -21.98 20.87 -4.35
N ALA A 392 -21.09 21.85 -4.52
CA ALA A 392 -19.75 21.83 -3.95
C ALA A 392 -19.74 21.92 -2.42
N ASP A 393 -20.81 22.47 -1.80
CA ASP A 393 -20.89 22.71 -0.35
C ASP A 393 -21.55 21.54 0.41
N GLY A 394 -22.19 20.62 -0.32
CA GLY A 394 -22.72 19.37 0.23
C GLY A 394 -24.02 18.90 -0.42
N LEU A 395 -24.69 17.97 0.27
CA LEU A 395 -26.05 17.56 -0.08
C LEU A 395 -27.02 18.57 0.53
N HIS A 396 -27.60 19.41 -0.32
CA HIS A 396 -28.64 20.37 0.02
C HIS A 396 -30.01 19.71 -0.16
N ILE A 397 -30.64 19.36 0.95
CA ILE A 397 -32.00 18.84 0.95
C ILE A 397 -32.94 20.01 1.22
N HIS A 398 -33.77 20.37 0.25
CA HIS A 398 -34.85 21.34 0.44
C HIS A 398 -36.14 20.59 0.78
N PRO A 399 -36.55 20.56 2.06
CA PRO A 399 -37.80 19.92 2.42
C PRO A 399 -38.97 20.73 1.84
N GLY A 400 -39.90 20.08 1.14
CA GLY A 400 -41.24 20.63 0.99
C GLY A 400 -42.08 20.36 2.25
N PRO A 401 -43.34 20.81 2.28
CA PRO A 401 -44.22 20.57 3.42
C PRO A 401 -44.49 19.07 3.59
N GLY A 402 -44.00 18.46 4.67
CA GLY A 402 -44.22 17.04 4.95
C GLY A 402 -43.19 16.37 5.86
N VAL A 403 -43.32 15.05 6.00
CA VAL A 403 -42.42 14.17 6.74
C VAL A 403 -41.18 13.87 5.91
N PHE A 404 -39.99 14.04 6.48
CA PHE A 404 -38.73 13.70 5.81
C PHE A 404 -38.25 12.30 6.16
N GLN A 405 -37.81 11.53 5.17
CA GLN A 405 -37.15 10.23 5.34
C GLN A 405 -35.89 10.16 4.48
N CYS A 406 -34.73 9.99 5.12
CA CYS A 406 -33.48 9.63 4.44
C CYS A 406 -33.13 8.18 4.79
N TRP A 407 -32.67 7.39 3.81
CA TRP A 407 -32.24 6.01 4.04
C TRP A 407 -30.73 5.90 3.82
N ALA A 408 -30.01 5.42 4.83
CA ALA A 408 -28.63 4.97 4.70
C ALA A 408 -28.58 3.44 4.68
N GLY A 409 -28.10 2.88 3.58
CA GLY A 409 -27.81 1.45 3.49
C GLY A 409 -26.59 1.12 4.34
N VAL A 410 -26.71 0.17 5.26
CA VAL A 410 -25.54 -0.37 5.97
C VAL A 410 -25.05 -1.59 5.17
N PRO A 411 -23.76 -1.64 4.78
CA PRO A 411 -23.22 -2.79 4.04
C PRO A 411 -23.44 -4.10 4.79
N ARG A 412 -23.83 -5.17 4.07
CA ARG A 412 -24.02 -6.51 4.65
C ARG A 412 -22.73 -6.99 5.34
N GLY A 413 -22.86 -7.56 6.55
CA GLY A 413 -21.78 -8.30 7.23
C GLY A 413 -21.07 -7.59 8.38
N LYS A 414 -21.48 -6.37 8.77
CA LYS A 414 -20.93 -5.64 9.93
C LYS A 414 -21.93 -5.58 11.09
N THR A 415 -22.13 -6.69 11.80
CA THR A 415 -22.92 -6.74 13.04
C THR A 415 -22.05 -6.31 14.24
N GLY A 416 -22.59 -5.51 15.17
CA GLY A 416 -21.88 -5.08 16.40
C GLY A 416 -21.15 -3.74 16.33
N ARG A 417 -21.60 -2.81 15.47
CA ARG A 417 -21.06 -1.44 15.39
C ARG A 417 -22.20 -0.43 15.41
N SER A 418 -21.98 0.68 16.10
CA SER A 418 -22.90 1.82 16.09
C SER A 418 -22.71 2.65 14.82
N VAL A 419 -23.75 3.36 14.37
CA VAL A 419 -23.59 4.36 13.29
C VAL A 419 -23.67 5.75 13.92
N GLN A 420 -22.66 6.56 13.63
CA GLN A 420 -22.61 7.96 14.03
C GLN A 420 -22.85 8.84 12.79
N PHE A 421 -23.87 9.68 12.87
CA PHE A 421 -24.14 10.72 11.87
C PHE A 421 -23.68 12.08 12.41
N GLU A 422 -22.99 12.83 11.57
CA GLU A 422 -22.70 14.24 11.80
C GLU A 422 -23.46 15.07 10.76
N MET A 423 -24.42 15.86 11.22
CA MET A 423 -25.26 16.69 10.36
C MET A 423 -25.32 18.12 10.88
N SER A 424 -25.30 19.10 9.98
CA SER A 424 -25.73 20.46 10.27
C SER A 424 -27.18 20.66 9.86
N VAL A 425 -27.98 21.20 10.78
CA VAL A 425 -29.31 21.73 10.44
C VAL A 425 -29.19 23.24 10.31
N VAL A 426 -29.68 23.81 9.20
CA VAL A 426 -29.69 25.27 8.98
C VAL A 426 -31.12 25.78 9.12
N VAL A 427 -31.35 26.56 10.18
CA VAL A 427 -32.66 27.17 10.48
C VAL A 427 -32.57 28.68 10.27
N GLU A 428 -33.35 29.21 9.32
CA GLU A 428 -33.46 30.65 9.06
C GLU A 428 -34.90 31.15 9.28
N GLY A 429 -35.12 31.97 10.30
CA GLY A 429 -36.44 32.57 10.55
C GLY A 429 -36.48 33.55 11.72
N LYS A 430 -37.32 34.58 11.61
CA LYS A 430 -37.47 35.61 12.66
C LYS A 430 -38.17 35.09 13.93
N HIS A 431 -38.87 33.97 13.87
CA HIS A 431 -39.46 33.31 15.04
C HIS A 431 -39.35 31.78 14.88
N ALA A 432 -38.29 31.18 15.42
CA ALA A 432 -38.27 29.76 15.68
C ALA A 432 -38.46 29.60 17.20
N PRO A 433 -39.64 29.24 17.71
CA PRO A 433 -39.73 28.74 19.09
C PRO A 433 -38.81 27.53 19.22
N HIS A 434 -38.35 27.20 20.44
CA HIS A 434 -37.60 25.95 20.69
C HIS A 434 -38.28 24.78 19.96
N GLN A 435 -37.60 24.22 18.96
CA GLN A 435 -38.12 23.08 18.21
C GLN A 435 -37.36 21.85 18.65
N ASP A 436 -38.11 20.83 19.06
CA ASP A 436 -37.57 19.51 19.29
C ASP A 436 -37.50 18.78 17.95
N VAL A 437 -36.28 18.56 17.46
CA VAL A 437 -36.07 17.67 16.32
C VAL A 437 -36.03 16.24 16.83
N TYR A 438 -36.97 15.43 16.36
CA TYR A 438 -37.03 14.02 16.70
C TYR A 438 -36.35 13.19 15.62
N VAL A 439 -35.41 12.34 16.03
CA VAL A 439 -34.76 11.37 15.16
C VAL A 439 -35.37 9.99 15.40
N GLN A 440 -36.05 9.45 14.38
CA GLN A 440 -36.57 8.08 14.40
C GLN A 440 -35.84 7.22 13.36
N TRP A 441 -35.65 5.93 13.65
CA TRP A 441 -35.12 4.94 12.73
C TRP A 441 -36.09 3.77 12.53
N HIS A 442 -36.10 3.20 11.32
CA HIS A 442 -36.93 2.06 10.97
C HIS A 442 -36.16 1.06 10.09
N PRO A 443 -36.33 -0.26 10.29
CA PRO A 443 -35.91 -1.26 9.32
C PRO A 443 -36.76 -1.14 8.03
N LYS A 444 -36.12 -1.15 6.86
CA LYS A 444 -36.78 -1.03 5.54
C LYS A 444 -37.86 -2.10 5.27
N ASP A 445 -37.74 -3.27 5.89
CA ASP A 445 -38.58 -4.43 5.60
C ASP A 445 -39.86 -4.50 6.45
N HIS A 446 -40.16 -3.48 7.27
CA HIS A 446 -41.38 -3.42 8.07
C HIS A 446 -42.45 -2.48 7.46
N PRO A 447 -43.67 -2.96 7.16
CA PRO A 447 -44.73 -2.11 6.67
C PRO A 447 -45.14 -1.08 7.72
N VAL A 448 -45.18 0.19 7.30
CA VAL A 448 -45.56 1.35 8.13
C VAL A 448 -47.02 1.17 8.55
N GLY A 449 -47.26 0.76 9.80
CA GLY A 449 -48.62 0.65 10.34
C GLY A 449 -48.81 -0.30 11.52
N ARG A 450 -47.91 -1.26 11.76
CA ARG A 450 -47.98 -2.14 12.95
C ARG A 450 -46.60 -2.25 13.62
N MET A 451 -46.54 -1.76 14.86
CA MET A 451 -45.36 -1.61 15.72
C MET A 451 -44.20 -0.83 15.11
N ALA A 452 -44.27 0.50 15.19
CA ALA A 452 -43.10 1.34 15.08
C ALA A 452 -42.23 1.14 16.32
N TYR A 453 -41.05 0.54 16.17
CA TYR A 453 -40.01 0.61 17.20
C TYR A 453 -39.64 2.07 17.38
N ARG A 454 -40.07 2.67 18.49
CA ARG A 454 -39.77 4.04 18.85
C ARG A 454 -38.61 4.03 19.83
N SER A 455 -37.46 4.47 19.38
CA SER A 455 -36.50 5.03 20.31
C SER A 455 -37.12 6.24 21.00
N LYS A 456 -36.73 6.48 22.26
CA LYS A 456 -37.13 7.72 22.92
C LYS A 456 -36.61 8.87 22.05
N PRO A 457 -37.51 9.76 21.58
CA PRO A 457 -37.09 10.88 20.78
C PRO A 457 -36.05 11.68 21.58
N GLN A 458 -34.89 11.96 20.98
CA GLN A 458 -33.90 12.84 21.60
C GLN A 458 -34.23 14.27 21.20
N PRO A 459 -34.73 15.13 22.11
CA PRO A 459 -34.97 16.52 21.79
C PRO A 459 -33.62 17.21 21.55
N VAL A 460 -33.47 17.80 20.38
CA VAL A 460 -32.33 18.67 20.07
C VAL A 460 -32.88 20.08 19.94
N ALA A 461 -32.57 20.93 20.93
CA ALA A 461 -33.00 22.32 20.93
C ALA A 461 -32.26 23.08 19.82
N LEU A 462 -32.96 23.38 18.73
CA LEU A 462 -32.39 24.16 17.64
C LEU A 462 -32.49 25.67 17.91
N GLY A 463 -31.35 26.35 17.90
CA GLY A 463 -31.23 27.81 17.89
C GLY A 463 -31.06 28.37 16.48
N ARG A 464 -31.09 29.70 16.33
CA ARG A 464 -30.78 30.34 15.04
C ARG A 464 -29.34 30.06 14.61
N GLY A 465 -29.15 29.80 13.32
CA GLY A 465 -27.84 29.56 12.72
C GLY A 465 -27.61 28.09 12.38
N ARG A 466 -26.35 27.76 12.03
CA ARG A 466 -25.93 26.40 11.71
C ARG A 466 -25.63 25.66 13.01
N GLN A 467 -26.27 24.50 13.20
CA GLN A 467 -26.03 23.67 14.37
C GLN A 467 -25.67 22.25 13.97
N THR A 468 -24.53 21.76 14.47
CA THR A 468 -24.09 20.38 14.29
C THR A 468 -24.77 19.50 15.33
N VAL A 469 -25.47 18.48 14.87
CA VAL A 469 -26.13 17.47 15.70
C VAL A 469 -25.41 16.14 15.53
N LEU A 470 -25.05 15.54 16.65
CA LEU A 470 -24.46 14.21 16.69
C LEU A 470 -25.53 13.19 17.06
N VAL A 471 -25.80 12.25 16.16
CA VAL A 471 -26.74 11.15 16.43
C VAL A 471 -25.94 9.86 16.54
N ARG A 472 -25.99 9.23 17.71
CA ARG A 472 -25.41 7.91 17.96
C ARG A 472 -26.52 6.88 18.01
N ILE A 473 -26.47 5.89 17.12
CA ILE A 473 -27.43 4.78 17.10
C ILE A 473 -26.73 3.57 17.71
N PRO A 474 -27.14 3.10 18.90
CA PRO A 474 -26.55 1.93 19.54
C PRO A 474 -26.79 0.66 18.69
N ASP A 475 -25.88 -0.31 18.81
CA ASP A 475 -25.95 -1.58 18.10
C ASP A 475 -26.94 -2.57 18.73
N GLN A 476 -27.34 -2.33 19.99
CA GLN A 476 -28.34 -3.10 20.73
C GLN A 476 -29.44 -2.19 21.28
N ASP A 477 -30.69 -2.61 21.08
CA ASP A 477 -31.83 -2.04 21.79
C ASP A 477 -31.85 -2.64 23.20
N PRO A 478 -31.82 -1.84 24.29
CA PRO A 478 -31.93 -2.36 25.66
C PRO A 478 -33.24 -3.11 25.93
N PHE A 479 -34.19 -3.12 24.99
CA PHE A 479 -35.49 -3.77 25.14
C PHE A 479 -35.70 -5.06 24.33
N THR A 480 -34.68 -5.57 23.60
CA THR A 480 -34.79 -6.89 22.92
C THR A 480 -33.50 -7.71 22.98
N GLU A 481 -33.61 -8.99 23.36
CA GLU A 481 -32.48 -9.96 23.42
C GLU A 481 -31.98 -10.42 22.03
N THR A 482 -32.50 -9.87 20.94
CA THR A 482 -32.15 -10.30 19.58
C THR A 482 -31.54 -9.17 18.77
N ALA A 483 -30.27 -9.35 18.38
CA ALA A 483 -29.56 -8.46 17.47
C ALA A 483 -30.22 -8.49 16.08
N LEU A 484 -31.04 -7.48 15.77
CA LEU A 484 -31.57 -7.31 14.42
C LEU A 484 -30.43 -6.87 13.48
N PRO A 485 -30.28 -7.49 12.30
CA PRO A 485 -29.32 -7.02 11.32
C PRO A 485 -29.76 -5.63 10.83
N LEU A 486 -28.98 -4.60 11.15
CA LEU A 486 -29.13 -3.24 10.63
C LEU A 486 -28.98 -3.27 9.10
N LYS A 487 -30.07 -3.53 8.38
CA LYS A 487 -30.02 -3.62 6.90
C LYS A 487 -30.25 -2.27 6.24
N ASN A 488 -30.92 -1.32 6.92
CA ASN A 488 -31.13 0.05 6.47
C ASN A 488 -31.43 0.91 7.70
N ILE A 489 -30.71 2.02 7.86
CA ILE A 489 -31.00 3.01 8.90
C ILE A 489 -31.70 4.18 8.22
N GLY A 490 -32.99 4.34 8.50
CA GLY A 490 -33.72 5.54 8.15
C GLY A 490 -33.45 6.65 9.17
N LEU A 491 -33.25 7.89 8.74
CA LEU A 491 -33.37 9.08 9.57
C LEU A 491 -34.69 9.74 9.22
N ARG A 492 -35.66 9.70 10.14
CA ARG A 492 -36.91 10.44 10.02
C ARG A 492 -36.86 11.65 10.93
N LEU A 493 -37.15 12.82 10.37
CA LEU A 493 -37.27 14.08 11.09
C LEU A 493 -38.74 14.49 11.08
N GLU A 494 -39.33 14.61 12.27
CA GLU A 494 -40.72 15.03 12.46
C GLU A 494 -40.78 16.42 13.11
N GLY A 495 -41.81 17.21 12.79
CA GLY A 495 -42.07 18.49 13.44
C GLY A 495 -41.33 19.71 12.86
N LEU A 496 -40.72 19.59 11.67
CA LEU A 496 -40.11 20.73 10.99
C LEU A 496 -41.18 21.75 10.59
N ALA A 497 -41.27 22.87 11.30
CA ALA A 497 -42.17 23.96 10.93
C ALA A 497 -41.64 24.76 9.73
N VAL A 498 -42.51 25.60 9.17
CA VAL A 498 -42.21 26.59 8.13
C VAL A 498 -40.97 27.43 8.55
N GLY A 499 -39.83 27.25 7.89
CA GLY A 499 -38.59 28.00 8.17
C GLY A 499 -37.27 27.22 8.08
N VAL A 500 -37.29 25.89 7.99
CA VAL A 500 -36.07 25.09 7.75
C VAL A 500 -35.77 25.07 6.25
N LYS A 501 -34.71 25.77 5.82
CA LYS A 501 -34.33 25.85 4.39
C LYS A 501 -33.49 24.68 3.90
N GLY A 502 -32.81 23.98 4.82
CA GLY A 502 -32.10 22.78 4.46
C GLY A 502 -31.43 22.04 5.63
N ILE A 503 -31.18 20.76 5.38
CA ILE A 503 -30.38 19.88 6.23
C ILE A 503 -29.15 19.49 5.42
N ILE A 504 -27.98 19.64 6.02
CA ILE A 504 -26.70 19.27 5.41
C ILE A 504 -26.13 18.12 6.24
N VAL A 505 -26.06 16.93 5.68
CA VAL A 505 -25.33 15.81 6.31
C VAL A 505 -23.86 15.96 5.94
N HIS A 506 -22.96 16.03 6.92
CA HIS A 506 -21.52 16.19 6.64
C HIS A 506 -20.81 14.86 6.50
N SER A 507 -21.16 13.91 7.38
CA SER A 507 -20.56 12.58 7.35
C SER A 507 -21.49 11.56 8.01
N ALA A 508 -21.37 10.31 7.57
CA ALA A 508 -21.91 9.15 8.24
C ALA A 508 -20.77 8.16 8.40
N ARG A 509 -20.50 7.70 9.62
CA ARG A 509 -19.42 6.76 9.90
C ARG A 509 -19.90 5.65 10.82
N LEU A 510 -19.41 4.44 10.55
CA LEU A 510 -19.50 3.34 11.50
C LEU A 510 -18.51 3.62 12.63
N VAL A 511 -18.95 3.52 13.87
CA VAL A 511 -18.10 3.62 15.06
C VAL A 511 -18.21 2.34 15.87
N ASP A 512 -17.05 1.90 16.38
CA ASP A 512 -16.97 0.78 17.31
C ASP A 512 -17.64 1.12 18.66
#